data_AF-A0A935BAH0-F1
#
_entry.id   AF-A0A935BAH0-F1
#
_cell.length_a   1.000
_cell.length_b   1.000
_cell.length_c   1.000
_cell.angle_alpha   90.00
_cell.angle_beta   90.00
_cell.angle_gamma   90.00
#
_symmetry.space_group_name_H-M   'P 1'
#
loop_
_entity.id
_entity.type
_entity.pdbx_description
1 polymer ?
#
loop_
_entity_poly.entity_id
_entity_poly.type
_entity_poly.pdbx_seq_one_letter_code
_entity_poly.pdbx_strand_id
1 'polypeptide(L)' 'MLDVKRRGSSASELVIIAPPRFLGLLRPQLSKPTQKIVVRELAREMVRATDAQLLRISRD' A
#
# COMPACT_ATOMS: atom_id res chain seq x y z
N MET A 1 -1.49 5.04 25.20
CA MET A 1 -0.05 5.22 24.89
C MET A 1 0.40 4.56 23.57
N LEU A 2 -0.24 3.49 23.08
CA LEU A 2 0.06 2.88 21.75
C LEU A 2 -0.24 3.80 20.56
N ASP A 3 -1.30 4.61 20.67
CA ASP A 3 -1.83 5.44 19.58
C ASP A 3 -0.91 6.64 19.22
N VAL A 4 -0.15 7.14 20.20
CA VAL A 4 0.84 8.21 20.01
C VAL A 4 2.07 7.70 19.24
N LYS A 5 2.52 6.47 19.52
CA LYS A 5 3.65 5.86 18.77
C LYS A 5 3.30 5.59 17.31
N ARG A 6 2.03 5.25 17.00
CA ARG A 6 1.56 5.09 15.61
C ARG A 6 1.57 6.40 14.83
N ARG A 7 1.29 7.53 15.50
CA ARG A 7 1.35 8.87 14.88
C ARG A 7 2.78 9.36 14.61
N GLY A 8 3.79 8.80 15.27
CA GLY A 8 5.19 9.19 15.10
C GLY A 8 5.92 8.50 13.93
N SER A 9 5.44 7.34 13.50
CA SER A 9 5.98 6.66 12.31
C SER A 9 5.18 7.07 11.08
N SER A 10 5.68 8.06 10.35
CA SER A 10 5.21 8.38 9.01
C SER A 10 5.85 7.43 8.00
N ALA A 11 5.03 6.81 7.15
CA ALA A 11 5.53 6.17 5.94
C ALA A 11 5.76 7.26 4.88
N SER A 12 6.94 7.29 4.28
CA SER A 12 7.26 8.21 3.18
C SER A 12 6.76 7.73 1.82
N GLU A 13 6.60 6.41 1.68
CA GLU A 13 6.19 5.75 0.44
C GLU A 13 5.22 4.60 0.75
N LEU A 14 4.30 4.36 -0.16
CA LEU A 14 3.28 3.32 -0.10
C LEU A 14 3.16 2.62 -1.46
N VAL A 15 3.27 1.30 -1.46
CA VAL A 15 2.98 0.44 -2.62
C VAL A 15 1.72 -0.35 -2.33
N ILE A 16 0.76 -0.32 -3.26
CA ILE A 16 -0.52 -1.02 -3.12
C ILE A 16 -0.57 -2.18 -4.11
N ILE A 17 -0.82 -3.40 -3.60
CA ILE A 17 -0.97 -4.61 -4.42
C ILE A 17 -2.36 -5.17 -4.18
N ALA A 18 -3.22 -5.15 -5.19
CA ALA A 18 -4.56 -5.71 -5.08
C ALA A 18 -5.16 -6.03 -6.46
N PRO A 19 -6.26 -6.81 -6.53
CA PRO A 19 -6.99 -7.03 -7.78
C PRO A 19 -7.50 -5.72 -8.41
N PRO A 20 -7.59 -5.60 -9.74
CA PRO A 20 -7.95 -4.36 -10.44
C PRO A 20 -9.26 -3.73 -9.95
N ARG A 21 -10.29 -4.56 -9.73
CA ARG A 21 -11.59 -4.11 -9.22
C ARG A 21 -11.46 -3.48 -7.83
N PHE A 22 -10.63 -4.06 -6.97
CA PHE A 22 -10.43 -3.56 -5.62
C PHE A 22 -9.63 -2.26 -5.61
N LEU A 23 -8.59 -2.13 -6.44
CA LEU A 23 -7.84 -0.89 -6.58
C LEU A 23 -8.75 0.28 -6.98
N GLY A 24 -9.69 0.04 -7.92
CA GLY A 24 -10.68 1.04 -8.31
C GLY A 24 -11.55 1.53 -7.15
N LEU A 25 -11.96 0.62 -6.27
CA LEU A 25 -12.75 0.94 -5.07
C LEU A 25 -11.93 1.62 -3.96
N LEU A 26 -10.65 1.26 -3.84
CA LEU A 26 -9.76 1.75 -2.78
C LEU A 26 -9.31 3.19 -3.02
N ARG A 27 -8.95 3.55 -4.26
CA ARG A 27 -8.45 4.88 -4.64
C ARG A 27 -9.25 6.06 -4.04
N PRO A 28 -10.60 6.13 -4.19
CA PRO A 28 -11.38 7.24 -3.64
C PRO A 28 -11.47 7.22 -2.10
N GLN A 29 -11.20 6.09 -1.45
CA GLN A 29 -11.26 5.94 0.02
C GLN A 29 -9.97 6.38 0.71
N LEU A 30 -8.86 6.49 -0.04
CA LEU A 30 -7.60 6.98 0.51
C LEU A 30 -7.71 8.48 0.79
N SER A 31 -7.22 8.91 1.96
CA SER A 31 -7.09 10.32 2.27
C SER A 31 -6.10 11.01 1.31
N LYS A 32 -6.25 12.32 1.09
CA LYS A 32 -5.33 13.08 0.22
C LYS A 32 -3.84 12.94 0.63
N PRO A 33 -3.45 13.00 1.92
CA PRO A 33 -2.07 12.75 2.32
C PRO A 33 -1.58 11.34 1.97
N THR A 34 -2.42 10.31 2.14
CA THR A 34 -2.07 8.93 1.81
C THR A 34 -1.89 8.73 0.31
N GLN A 35 -2.77 9.32 -0.51
CA GLN A 35 -2.65 9.24 -1.97
C GLN A 35 -1.31 9.83 -2.46
N LYS A 36 -0.81 10.90 -1.82
CA LYS A 36 0.46 11.55 -2.20
C LYS A 36 1.70 10.67 -1.99
N ILE A 37 1.64 9.72 -1.05
CA ILE A 37 2.75 8.80 -0.79
C ILE A 37 2.60 7.48 -1.56
N VAL A 38 1.53 7.29 -2.33
CA VAL A 38 1.39 6.12 -3.21
C VAL A 38 2.36 6.26 -4.37
N VAL A 39 3.44 5.48 -4.35
CA VAL A 39 4.48 5.50 -5.40
C VAL A 39 4.22 4.47 -6.49
N ARG A 40 3.42 3.43 -6.20
CA ARG A 40 3.09 2.38 -7.16
C ARG A 40 1.81 1.63 -6.80
N GLU A 41 1.04 1.27 -7.81
CA GLU A 41 -0.10 0.36 -7.71
C GLU A 41 0.10 -0.84 -8.64
N LEU A 42 0.00 -2.05 -8.08
CA LEU A 42 0.19 -3.31 -8.79
C LEU A 42 -1.12 -4.09 -8.79
N ALA A 43 -1.71 -4.20 -9.98
CA ALA A 43 -2.97 -4.91 -10.20
C ALA A 43 -2.74 -6.44 -10.23
N ARG A 44 -2.50 -7.04 -9.06
CA ARG A 44 -2.20 -8.47 -8.92
C ARG A 44 -2.90 -9.06 -7.70
N GLU A 45 -3.30 -10.32 -7.81
CA GLU A 45 -3.82 -11.09 -6.67
C GLU A 45 -2.67 -11.81 -5.98
N MET A 46 -2.38 -11.43 -4.73
CA MET A 46 -1.21 -11.90 -3.99
C MET A 46 -1.53 -12.24 -2.53
N VAL A 47 -2.77 -12.67 -2.26
CA VAL A 47 -3.30 -12.96 -0.91
C VAL A 47 -2.44 -13.99 -0.14
N ARG A 48 -1.71 -14.85 -0.85
CA ARG A 48 -0.83 -15.89 -0.27
C ARG A 48 0.66 -15.68 -0.56
N ALA A 49 1.04 -14.48 -1.01
CA ALA A 49 2.44 -14.20 -1.30
C ALA A 49 3.26 -14.08 -0.02
N THR A 50 4.51 -14.55 -0.07
CA THR A 50 5.49 -14.36 1.00
C THR A 50 6.08 -12.95 0.93
N ASP A 51 6.67 -12.48 2.03
CA ASP A 51 7.37 -11.20 2.08
C ASP A 51 8.47 -11.09 1.00
N ALA A 52 9.18 -12.20 0.73
CA ALA A 52 10.18 -12.25 -0.33
C ALA A 52 9.58 -12.03 -1.72
N GLN A 53 8.38 -12.58 -1.97
CA GLN A 53 7.66 -12.34 -3.23
C GLN A 53 7.17 -10.89 -3.32
N LEU A 54 6.65 -10.31 -2.23
CA LEU A 54 6.20 -8.92 -2.17
C LEU A 54 7.36 -7.93 -2.38
N LEU A 55 8.52 -8.20 -1.78
CA LEU A 55 9.72 -7.36 -1.93
C LEU A 55 10.31 -7.40 -3.34
N ARG A 56 10.18 -8.52 -4.05
CA ARG A 56 10.63 -8.63 -5.43
C ARG A 56 9.78 -7.76 -6.33
N ILE A 57 8.46 -7.90 -6.24
CA ILE A 57 7.54 -7.17 -7.13
C ILE A 57 7.44 -5.69 -6.83
N SER A 58 7.82 -5.23 -5.63
CA SER A 58 7.82 -3.81 -5.30
C SER A 58 9.05 -3.06 -5.84
N ARG A 59 10.09 -3.81 -6.27
CA ARG A 59 11.35 -3.26 -6.82
C ARG A 59 11.42 -3.28 -8.34
N ASP A 60 10.64 -4.15 -9.00
CA ASP A 60 10.41 -4.16 -10.46
C ASP A 60 9.42 -3.03 -10.82
#